data_AF-A0A1Z8P5Q6-F1
#
_entry.id   AF-A0A1Z8P5Q6-F1
#
_cell.length_a   1.000
_cell.length_b   1.000
_cell.length_c   1.000
_cell.angle_alpha   90.00
_cell.angle_beta   90.00
_cell.angle_gamma   90.00
#
_symmetry.space_group_name_H-M   'P 1'
#
loop_
_entity.id
_entity.type
_entity.pdbx_description
1 polymer ?
#
loop_
_entity_poly.entity_id
_entity_poly.type
_entity_poly.pdbx_seq_one_letter_code
_entity_poly.pdbx_strand_id
1 'polypeptide(L)'
;MLIRIIRLFLNKVYLGLYRMLNLRVTLNFFFISILLYLFLGSNSIAQLYKIENGVFLKSALPLDEPRHLCVDIPGHKDRVRVNGYMMVHTCKEGMWNLDERFEKSSINSNKLRMPYYNKCLAAEKPEEGSKIILRRCKDGLLTDWKMIEARLTLLDHQSLCLTIGPEPSRLTRGGKRLPTRAKARSLSMRNCSDISVERQLWTLADPLKITKPLLPPKGR
;
A
#
# COMPACT_ATOMS: atom_id res chain seq x y z
N MET A 1 -76.15 -18.79 -8.26
CA MET A 1 -75.64 -18.04 -7.08
C MET A 1 -74.29 -18.59 -6.57
N LEU A 2 -74.14 -19.90 -6.42
CA LEU A 2 -72.92 -20.56 -5.88
C LEU A 2 -71.62 -20.28 -6.66
N ILE A 3 -71.66 -20.31 -8.00
CA ILE A 3 -70.49 -20.08 -8.88
C ILE A 3 -69.91 -18.66 -8.72
N ARG A 4 -70.76 -17.65 -8.46
CA ARG A 4 -70.33 -16.26 -8.29
C ARG A 4 -69.57 -16.05 -6.96
N ILE A 5 -69.97 -16.79 -5.92
CA ILE A 5 -69.33 -16.75 -4.59
C ILE A 5 -67.96 -17.42 -4.64
N ILE A 6 -67.85 -18.59 -5.29
CA ILE A 6 -66.57 -19.31 -5.46
C ILE A 6 -65.56 -18.46 -6.26
N ARG A 7 -66.00 -17.79 -7.32
CA ARG A 7 -65.13 -16.94 -8.16
C ARG A 7 -64.61 -15.71 -7.40
N LEU A 8 -65.43 -15.10 -6.55
CA LEU A 8 -65.03 -13.99 -5.68
C LEU A 8 -64.05 -14.45 -4.59
N PHE A 9 -64.27 -15.63 -4.00
CA PHE A 9 -63.39 -16.18 -2.97
C PHE A 9 -62.01 -16.53 -3.54
N LEU A 10 -61.96 -17.21 -4.70
CA LEU A 10 -60.71 -17.55 -5.39
C LEU A 10 -59.93 -16.29 -5.81
N ASN A 11 -60.60 -15.26 -6.34
CA ASN A 11 -59.94 -14.00 -6.67
C ASN A 11 -59.34 -13.30 -5.43
N LYS A 12 -60.04 -13.34 -4.29
CA LYS A 12 -59.55 -12.73 -3.03
C LYS A 12 -58.32 -13.47 -2.48
N VAL A 13 -58.34 -14.81 -2.53
CA VAL A 13 -57.21 -15.66 -2.12
C VAL A 13 -56.01 -15.47 -3.06
N TYR A 14 -56.23 -15.44 -4.38
CA TYR A 14 -55.18 -15.23 -5.36
C TYR A 14 -54.51 -13.86 -5.23
N LEU A 15 -55.29 -12.78 -5.03
CA LEU A 15 -54.76 -11.44 -4.78
C LEU A 15 -53.96 -11.36 -3.46
N GLY A 16 -54.41 -12.08 -2.43
CA GLY A 16 -53.73 -12.17 -1.13
C GLY A 16 -52.38 -12.89 -1.23
N LEU A 17 -52.35 -14.06 -1.88
CA LEU A 17 -51.11 -14.80 -2.15
C LEU A 17 -50.14 -13.99 -3.04
N TYR A 18 -50.64 -13.31 -4.07
CA TYR A 18 -49.81 -12.47 -4.95
C TYR A 18 -49.22 -11.25 -4.21
N ARG A 19 -49.99 -10.63 -3.30
CA ARG A 19 -49.49 -9.57 -2.41
C ARG A 19 -48.48 -10.07 -1.39
N MET A 20 -48.69 -11.24 -0.78
CA MET A 20 -47.74 -11.82 0.17
C MET A 20 -46.44 -12.29 -0.50
N LEU A 21 -46.52 -12.87 -1.71
CA LEU A 21 -45.33 -13.21 -2.51
C LEU A 21 -44.55 -11.94 -2.88
N ASN A 22 -45.23 -10.90 -3.39
CA ASN A 22 -44.58 -9.62 -3.69
C ASN A 22 -43.95 -8.98 -2.46
N LEU A 23 -44.63 -8.98 -1.31
CA LEU A 23 -44.10 -8.39 -0.07
C LEU A 23 -42.83 -9.12 0.40
N ARG A 24 -42.82 -10.46 0.38
CA ARG A 24 -41.63 -11.28 0.69
C ARG A 24 -40.49 -11.02 -0.28
N VAL A 25 -40.79 -10.94 -1.58
CA VAL A 25 -39.79 -10.67 -2.62
C VAL A 25 -39.20 -9.26 -2.44
N THR A 26 -40.03 -8.23 -2.20
CA THR A 26 -39.56 -6.86 -1.92
C THR A 26 -38.76 -6.76 -0.62
N LEU A 27 -39.16 -7.47 0.44
CA LEU A 27 -38.41 -7.50 1.70
C LEU A 27 -37.03 -8.14 1.47
N ASN A 28 -36.98 -9.26 0.75
CA ASN A 28 -35.72 -9.93 0.41
C ASN A 28 -34.80 -9.02 -0.43
N PHE A 29 -35.33 -8.31 -1.42
CA PHE A 29 -34.54 -7.34 -2.18
C PHE A 29 -34.02 -6.18 -1.32
N PHE A 30 -34.81 -5.69 -0.38
CA PHE A 30 -34.40 -4.66 0.57
C PHE A 30 -33.30 -5.15 1.51
N PHE A 31 -33.45 -6.36 2.08
CA PHE A 31 -32.41 -6.99 2.92
C PHE A 31 -31.12 -7.25 2.15
N ILE A 32 -31.20 -7.79 0.92
CA ILE A 32 -30.03 -8.01 0.05
C ILE A 32 -29.35 -6.68 -0.27
N SER A 33 -30.12 -5.63 -0.60
CA SER A 33 -29.59 -4.30 -0.86
C SER A 33 -28.85 -3.73 0.36
N ILE A 34 -29.45 -3.79 1.55
CA ILE A 34 -28.80 -3.38 2.82
C ILE A 34 -27.52 -4.18 3.05
N LEU A 35 -27.54 -5.50 2.86
CA LEU A 35 -26.38 -6.34 3.05
C LEU A 35 -25.24 -5.96 2.10
N LEU A 36 -25.56 -5.71 0.82
CA LEU A 36 -24.61 -5.23 -0.19
C LEU A 36 -24.04 -3.85 0.17
N TYR A 37 -24.87 -2.90 0.61
CA TYR A 37 -24.40 -1.58 1.06
C TYR A 37 -23.46 -1.69 2.27
N LEU A 38 -23.78 -2.52 3.26
CA LEU A 38 -22.93 -2.75 4.43
C LEU A 38 -21.60 -3.41 4.06
N PHE A 39 -21.61 -4.39 3.14
CA PHE A 39 -20.41 -5.06 2.66
C PHE A 39 -19.51 -4.13 1.82
N LEU A 40 -20.07 -3.26 0.99
CA LEU A 40 -19.29 -2.30 0.20
C LEU A 40 -18.69 -1.20 1.09
N GLY A 41 -19.42 -0.77 2.12
CA GLY A 41 -18.96 0.22 3.09
C GLY A 41 -17.77 -0.28 3.94
N SER A 42 -17.82 -1.52 4.43
CA SER A 42 -16.77 -2.07 5.30
C SER A 42 -15.41 -2.21 4.62
N ASN A 43 -15.39 -2.63 3.35
CA ASN A 43 -14.16 -2.74 2.57
C ASN A 43 -13.48 -1.38 2.35
N SER A 44 -14.27 -0.34 2.14
CA SER A 44 -13.77 1.02 1.95
C SER A 44 -13.12 1.56 3.23
N ILE A 45 -13.78 1.37 4.38
CA ILE A 45 -13.24 1.78 5.69
C ILE A 45 -11.94 1.05 6.01
N ALA A 46 -11.89 -0.28 5.79
CA ALA A 46 -10.68 -1.06 6.03
C ALA A 46 -9.49 -0.60 5.15
N GLN A 47 -9.76 -0.23 3.90
CA GLN A 47 -8.75 0.32 3.00
C GLN A 47 -8.26 1.70 3.45
N LEU A 48 -9.16 2.60 3.83
CA LEU A 48 -8.83 3.92 4.40
C LEU A 48 -7.97 3.79 5.66
N TYR A 49 -8.35 2.90 6.57
CA TYR A 49 -7.59 2.64 7.79
C TYR A 49 -6.14 2.21 7.49
N LYS A 50 -5.94 1.32 6.51
CA LYS A 50 -4.59 0.89 6.08
C LYS A 50 -3.77 2.02 5.46
N ILE A 51 -4.41 2.93 4.73
CA ILE A 51 -3.76 4.09 4.14
C ILE A 51 -3.30 5.06 5.24
N GLU A 52 -4.19 5.38 6.19
CA GLU A 52 -3.91 6.31 7.29
C GLU A 52 -2.84 5.78 8.25
N ASN A 53 -2.86 4.48 8.53
CA ASN A 53 -1.94 3.81 9.45
C ASN A 53 -0.75 3.15 8.73
N GLY A 54 -0.47 3.56 7.48
CA GLY A 54 0.68 3.04 6.74
C GLY A 54 2.01 3.42 7.42
N VAL A 55 2.99 2.54 7.32
CA VAL A 55 4.36 2.73 7.85
C VAL A 55 5.34 3.02 6.73
N PHE A 56 6.50 3.58 7.08
CA PHE A 56 7.63 3.63 6.17
C PHE A 56 8.40 2.32 6.17
N LEU A 57 8.88 1.92 4.99
CA LEU A 57 10.04 1.05 4.87
C LEU A 57 11.30 1.93 4.84
N LYS A 58 11.94 2.07 6.00
CA LYS A 58 12.96 3.07 6.31
C LYS A 58 14.33 2.42 6.45
N SER A 59 15.39 3.08 5.98
CA SER A 59 16.76 2.67 6.25
C SER A 59 17.01 2.67 7.76
N ALA A 60 17.54 1.57 8.30
CA ALA A 60 17.78 1.46 9.75
C ALA A 60 18.82 2.50 10.21
N LEU A 61 19.79 2.82 9.35
CA LEU A 61 20.78 3.87 9.55
C LEU A 61 20.43 5.11 8.72
N PRO A 62 20.83 6.32 9.16
CA PRO A 62 20.57 7.55 8.41
C PRO A 62 21.38 7.63 7.11
N LEU A 63 22.50 6.91 7.00
CA LEU A 63 23.47 7.05 5.92
C LEU A 63 23.90 8.53 5.80
N ASP A 64 23.74 9.14 4.63
CA ASP A 64 24.07 10.55 4.36
C ASP A 64 22.85 11.50 4.44
N GLU A 65 21.73 11.03 5.01
CA GLU A 65 20.51 11.81 5.24
C GLU A 65 20.08 11.65 6.71
N PRO A 66 20.23 12.66 7.59
CA PRO A 66 19.90 12.52 9.01
C PRO A 66 18.42 12.22 9.29
N ARG A 67 17.53 12.48 8.32
CA ARG A 67 16.11 12.10 8.40
C ARG A 67 15.84 10.67 7.90
N HIS A 68 16.89 9.94 7.57
CA HIS A 68 16.90 8.63 6.91
C HIS A 68 16.29 8.65 5.51
N LEU A 69 16.40 7.50 4.84
CA LEU A 69 15.86 7.25 3.52
C LEU A 69 14.72 6.23 3.60
N CYS A 70 13.62 6.50 2.90
CA CYS A 70 12.43 5.66 2.83
C CYS A 70 12.22 5.20 1.39
N VAL A 71 11.72 3.96 1.20
CA VAL A 71 11.36 3.46 -0.13
C VAL A 71 10.22 4.31 -0.71
N ASP A 72 10.43 4.82 -1.92
CA ASP A 72 9.63 5.89 -2.53
C ASP A 72 9.29 5.55 -3.99
N ILE A 73 8.09 5.96 -4.40
CA ILE A 73 7.71 5.98 -5.81
C ILE A 73 8.14 7.33 -6.43
N PRO A 74 8.97 7.35 -7.48
CA PRO A 74 9.42 8.61 -8.07
C PRO A 74 8.26 9.48 -8.55
N GLY A 75 8.31 10.77 -8.21
CA GLY A 75 7.36 11.77 -8.67
C GLY A 75 6.83 12.63 -7.54
N HIS A 76 5.81 13.43 -7.81
CA HIS A 76 5.20 14.29 -6.78
C HIS A 76 3.72 14.47 -7.06
N LYS A 77 2.88 14.17 -6.05
CA LYS A 77 1.41 14.26 -6.13
C LYS A 77 0.89 13.50 -7.35
N ASP A 78 0.17 14.19 -8.23
CA ASP A 78 -0.47 13.60 -9.42
C ASP A 78 0.54 13.14 -10.49
N ARG A 79 1.84 13.43 -10.30
CA ARG A 79 2.93 13.00 -11.19
C ARG A 79 3.73 11.80 -10.64
N VAL A 80 3.22 11.11 -9.62
CA VAL A 80 3.82 9.86 -9.13
C VAL A 80 3.83 8.82 -10.25
N ARG A 81 5.01 8.24 -10.52
CA ARG A 81 5.25 7.28 -11.60
C ARG A 81 5.11 5.86 -11.06
N VAL A 82 3.88 5.41 -10.83
CA VAL A 82 3.57 4.08 -10.25
C VAL A 82 4.18 2.91 -11.06
N ASN A 83 4.40 3.10 -12.37
CA ASN A 83 5.02 2.10 -13.24
C ASN A 83 6.55 2.31 -13.42
N GLY A 84 7.15 3.23 -12.65
CA GLY A 84 8.59 3.50 -12.67
C GLY A 84 9.37 2.57 -11.75
N TYR A 85 10.70 2.66 -11.82
CA TYR A 85 11.58 2.01 -10.86
C TYR A 85 11.53 2.73 -9.53
N MET A 86 11.40 1.96 -8.45
CA MET A 86 11.43 2.48 -7.09
C MET A 86 12.82 3.03 -6.76
N MET A 87 12.85 3.92 -5.80
CA MET A 87 14.06 4.54 -5.27
C MET A 87 13.94 4.65 -3.76
N VAL A 88 14.96 5.19 -3.11
CA VAL A 88 14.77 5.75 -1.78
C VAL A 88 14.86 7.27 -1.82
N HIS A 89 14.07 7.91 -0.97
CA HIS A 89 14.00 9.35 -0.82
C HIS A 89 14.08 9.72 0.66
N THR A 90 14.46 10.95 1.00
CA THR A 90 14.29 11.47 2.35
C THR A 90 12.87 11.19 2.85
N CYS A 91 12.75 10.51 3.98
CA CYS A 91 11.45 10.20 4.58
C CYS A 91 10.59 11.45 4.77
N LYS A 92 9.39 11.44 4.20
CA LYS A 92 8.47 12.59 4.16
C LYS A 92 7.62 12.63 5.43
N GLU A 93 8.23 13.02 6.54
CA GLU A 93 7.52 13.15 7.81
C GLU A 93 6.45 14.25 7.76
N GLY A 94 5.26 13.96 8.31
CA GLY A 94 4.15 14.92 8.48
C GLY A 94 3.26 15.19 7.26
N MET A 95 3.76 15.11 6.03
CA MET A 95 2.93 15.36 4.84
C MET A 95 3.47 14.76 3.53
N TRP A 96 2.54 14.54 2.58
CA TRP A 96 2.82 14.09 1.20
C TRP A 96 3.64 12.81 1.11
N ASN A 97 3.31 11.83 1.93
CA ASN A 97 4.11 10.62 2.08
C ASN A 97 3.39 9.34 1.67
N LEU A 98 2.23 9.44 1.00
CA LEU A 98 1.47 8.28 0.54
C LEU A 98 2.27 7.40 -0.44
N ASP A 99 3.21 7.99 -1.18
CA ASP A 99 4.22 7.35 -2.04
C ASP A 99 5.37 6.65 -1.29
N GLU A 100 5.38 6.70 0.04
CA GLU A 100 6.35 6.02 0.91
C GLU A 100 5.66 5.06 1.92
N ARG A 101 4.32 4.93 1.87
CA ARG A 101 3.53 4.20 2.86
C ARG A 101 3.29 2.75 2.47
N PHE A 102 3.57 1.86 3.41
CA PHE A 102 3.34 0.42 3.34
C PHE A 102 2.34 -0.02 4.42
N GLU A 103 1.57 -1.06 4.13
CA GLU A 103 0.70 -1.72 5.11
C GLU A 103 1.56 -2.51 6.09
N LYS A 104 1.63 -2.09 7.36
CA LYS A 104 2.50 -2.71 8.39
C LYS A 104 2.33 -4.21 8.51
N SER A 105 1.09 -4.69 8.47
CA SER A 105 0.76 -6.11 8.60
C SER A 105 1.09 -6.94 7.36
N SER A 106 1.33 -6.33 6.19
CA SER A 106 1.51 -7.11 4.96
C SER A 106 2.79 -7.94 4.97
N ILE A 107 3.81 -7.54 5.73
CA ILE A 107 5.06 -8.31 5.83
C ILE A 107 4.85 -9.67 6.48
N ASN A 108 3.83 -9.81 7.34
CA ASN A 108 3.48 -11.09 7.98
C ASN A 108 2.92 -12.11 6.99
N SER A 109 2.43 -11.65 5.83
CA SER A 109 2.04 -12.48 4.69
C SER A 109 3.06 -12.41 3.56
N ASN A 110 4.32 -12.11 3.89
CA ASN A 110 5.44 -11.96 2.97
C ASN A 110 5.25 -10.88 1.90
N LYS A 111 4.36 -9.90 2.10
CA LYS A 111 4.15 -8.81 1.14
C LYS A 111 4.67 -7.49 1.67
N LEU A 112 5.04 -6.61 0.75
CA LEU A 112 5.23 -5.19 1.02
C LEU A 112 4.20 -4.41 0.21
N ARG A 113 2.98 -4.30 0.75
CA ARG A 113 1.86 -3.67 0.05
C ARG A 113 1.86 -2.17 0.32
N MET A 114 1.75 -1.37 -0.73
CA MET A 114 1.45 0.05 -0.67
C MET A 114 -0.06 0.26 -0.81
N PRO A 115 -0.80 0.51 0.30
CA PRO A 115 -2.25 0.46 0.28
C PRO A 115 -2.86 1.52 -0.65
N TYR A 116 -2.35 2.76 -0.65
CA TYR A 116 -2.90 3.85 -1.47
C TYR A 116 -2.92 3.52 -2.97
N TYR A 117 -1.89 2.84 -3.48
CA TYR A 117 -1.79 2.46 -4.90
C TYR A 117 -2.34 1.06 -5.20
N ASN A 118 -2.69 0.29 -4.16
CA ASN A 118 -3.07 -1.12 -4.26
C ASN A 118 -2.05 -1.96 -5.06
N LYS A 119 -0.76 -1.77 -4.76
CA LYS A 119 0.36 -2.48 -5.37
C LYS A 119 1.28 -3.06 -4.31
N CYS A 120 2.07 -4.05 -4.70
CA CYS A 120 3.12 -4.63 -3.87
C CYS A 120 4.49 -4.35 -4.47
N LEU A 121 5.46 -4.13 -3.59
CA LEU A 121 6.87 -4.06 -3.96
C LEU A 121 7.30 -5.38 -4.58
N ALA A 122 8.07 -5.31 -5.65
CA ALA A 122 8.56 -6.48 -6.35
C ALA A 122 9.97 -6.25 -6.90
N ALA A 123 10.78 -7.30 -6.95
CA ALA A 123 11.92 -7.32 -7.83
C ALA A 123 11.44 -7.49 -9.29
N GLU A 124 12.15 -6.90 -10.24
CA GLU A 124 11.84 -7.10 -11.66
C GLU A 124 12.25 -8.50 -12.11
N LYS A 125 13.33 -9.03 -11.54
CA LYS A 125 13.97 -10.32 -11.80
C LYS A 125 14.66 -10.86 -10.53
N PRO A 126 14.88 -12.17 -10.40
CA PRO A 126 15.54 -12.77 -9.24
C PRO A 126 17.08 -12.77 -9.38
N GLU A 127 17.68 -11.62 -9.66
CA GLU A 127 19.12 -11.50 -9.93
C GLU A 127 19.73 -10.22 -9.33
N GLU A 128 21.05 -10.24 -9.14
CA GLU A 128 21.78 -9.06 -8.69
C GLU A 128 21.68 -7.91 -9.71
N GLY A 129 21.50 -6.68 -9.22
CA GLY A 129 21.29 -5.49 -10.03
C GLY A 129 19.85 -5.27 -10.49
N SER A 130 18.95 -6.23 -10.21
CA SER A 130 17.54 -6.12 -10.60
C SER A 130 16.89 -4.86 -10.01
N LYS A 131 16.06 -4.21 -10.82
CA LYS A 131 15.30 -3.04 -10.42
C LYS A 131 14.14 -3.44 -9.53
N ILE A 132 13.72 -2.50 -8.69
CA ILE A 132 12.54 -2.65 -7.84
C ILE A 132 11.39 -1.92 -8.49
N ILE A 133 10.22 -2.55 -8.54
CA ILE A 133 9.02 -2.05 -9.22
C ILE A 133 7.79 -2.32 -8.35
N LEU A 134 6.65 -1.77 -8.78
CA LEU A 134 5.36 -2.10 -8.22
C LEU A 134 4.59 -3.05 -9.15
N ARG A 135 4.03 -4.11 -8.56
CA ARG A 135 3.16 -5.07 -9.27
C ARG A 135 1.83 -5.24 -8.54
N ARG A 136 0.90 -5.98 -9.17
CA ARG A 136 -0.29 -6.46 -8.46
C ARG A 136 0.16 -7.34 -7.28
N CYS A 137 -0.53 -7.23 -6.15
CA CYS A 137 -0.31 -8.08 -4.99
C CYS A 137 -0.85 -9.49 -5.25
N LYS A 138 -0.13 -10.28 -6.05
CA LYS A 138 -0.35 -11.71 -6.23
C LYS A 138 0.80 -12.47 -5.59
N ASP A 139 0.64 -13.77 -5.41
CA ASP A 139 1.71 -14.65 -4.96
C ASP A 139 2.70 -14.91 -6.09
N GLY A 140 3.99 -15.00 -5.72
CA GLY A 140 5.05 -15.22 -6.67
C GLY A 140 6.42 -14.79 -6.17
N LEU A 141 7.43 -15.51 -6.69
CA LEU A 141 8.85 -15.45 -6.32
C LEU A 141 9.45 -14.03 -6.25
N LEU A 142 8.88 -13.08 -6.98
CA LEU A 142 9.38 -11.71 -7.10
C LEU A 142 8.63 -10.68 -6.25
N THR A 143 7.51 -11.06 -5.67
CA THR A 143 6.64 -10.20 -4.84
C THR A 143 6.61 -10.61 -3.38
N ASP A 144 7.19 -11.77 -3.07
CA ASP A 144 7.26 -12.35 -1.74
C ASP A 144 8.60 -12.00 -1.07
N TRP A 145 8.50 -11.32 0.07
CA TRP A 145 9.59 -10.76 0.83
C TRP A 145 9.63 -11.34 2.23
N LYS A 146 10.84 -11.53 2.76
CA LYS A 146 11.06 -11.92 4.15
C LYS A 146 12.03 -10.94 4.80
N MET A 147 11.75 -10.57 6.04
CA MET A 147 12.69 -9.81 6.86
C MET A 147 13.50 -10.79 7.72
N ILE A 148 14.81 -10.84 7.52
CA ILE A 148 15.75 -11.69 8.26
C ILE A 148 16.83 -10.76 8.79
N GLU A 149 16.96 -10.63 10.11
CA GLU A 149 17.98 -9.77 10.75
C GLU A 149 17.98 -8.34 10.19
N ALA A 150 16.79 -7.74 10.06
CA ALA A 150 16.57 -6.42 9.46
C ALA A 150 16.95 -6.30 7.96
N ARG A 151 17.39 -7.37 7.30
CA ARG A 151 17.54 -7.42 5.84
C ARG A 151 16.24 -7.88 5.20
N LEU A 152 15.86 -7.24 4.10
CA LEU A 152 14.73 -7.67 3.28
C LEU A 152 15.22 -8.51 2.12
N THR A 153 14.79 -9.76 2.05
CA THR A 153 15.16 -10.70 0.99
C THR A 153 13.94 -11.18 0.24
N LEU A 154 14.12 -11.64 -1.00
CA LEU A 154 13.07 -12.40 -1.68
C LEU A 154 12.92 -13.77 -1.00
N LEU A 155 11.68 -14.22 -0.82
CA LEU A 155 11.39 -15.45 -0.07
C LEU A 155 12.15 -16.67 -0.66
N ASP A 156 12.19 -16.76 -1.98
CA ASP A 156 12.81 -17.86 -2.73
C ASP A 156 14.27 -17.58 -3.14
N HIS A 157 14.77 -16.37 -2.90
CA HIS A 157 16.15 -15.97 -3.22
C HIS A 157 16.76 -15.21 -2.04
N GLN A 158 16.97 -15.92 -0.93
CA GLN A 158 17.41 -15.33 0.35
C GLN A 158 18.84 -14.77 0.33
N SER A 159 19.64 -15.10 -0.69
CA SER A 159 20.94 -14.47 -0.94
C SER A 159 20.84 -13.08 -1.55
N LEU A 160 19.66 -12.67 -2.04
CA LEU A 160 19.42 -11.35 -2.63
C LEU A 160 18.68 -10.45 -1.65
N CYS A 161 19.29 -9.32 -1.32
CA CYS A 161 18.80 -8.31 -0.41
C CYS A 161 18.37 -7.03 -1.15
N LEU A 162 17.26 -6.44 -0.70
CA LEU A 162 16.88 -5.09 -1.05
C LEU A 162 17.96 -4.13 -0.54
N THR A 163 18.59 -3.39 -1.44
CA THR A 163 19.82 -2.65 -1.13
C THR A 163 19.78 -1.24 -1.70
N ILE A 164 20.08 -0.26 -0.85
CA ILE A 164 20.32 1.12 -1.28
C ILE A 164 21.65 1.18 -2.06
N GLY A 165 21.66 1.88 -3.20
CA GLY A 165 22.82 1.96 -4.10
C GLY A 165 24.09 2.51 -3.44
N PRO A 166 25.30 2.24 -3.94
CA PRO A 166 26.55 2.69 -3.31
C PRO A 166 26.84 4.20 -3.51
N GLU A 167 26.23 4.86 -4.49
CA GLU A 167 26.45 6.26 -4.80
C GLU A 167 25.96 7.22 -3.71
N PRO A 168 26.55 8.42 -3.50
CA PRO A 168 26.00 9.41 -2.57
C PRO A 168 24.57 9.82 -2.94
N SER A 169 23.75 10.16 -1.94
CA SER A 169 22.40 10.62 -2.20
C SER A 169 22.41 11.98 -2.88
N ARG A 170 21.58 12.15 -3.92
CA ARG A 170 21.48 13.37 -4.73
C ARG A 170 20.34 14.24 -4.27
N LEU A 171 20.55 15.55 -4.25
CA LEU A 171 19.49 16.51 -3.96
C LEU A 171 18.34 16.39 -4.97
N THR A 172 17.11 16.33 -4.47
CA THR A 172 15.90 16.37 -5.30
C THR A 172 15.41 17.79 -5.46
N ARG A 173 14.84 18.10 -6.64
CA ARG A 173 14.28 19.43 -6.91
C ARG A 173 13.19 19.75 -5.88
N GLY A 174 13.39 20.84 -5.15
CA GLY A 174 12.34 21.44 -4.34
C GLY A 174 11.17 21.96 -5.19
N GLY A 175 10.02 22.16 -4.52
CA GLY A 175 8.91 22.91 -5.11
C GLY A 175 9.16 24.42 -5.01
N LYS A 176 8.33 25.23 -5.67
CA LYS A 176 8.45 26.71 -5.63
C LYS A 176 8.51 27.31 -4.21
N ARG A 177 7.90 26.64 -3.22
CA ARG A 177 7.82 27.09 -1.81
C ARG A 177 8.66 26.25 -0.84
N LEU A 178 9.37 25.23 -1.32
CA LEU A 178 10.16 24.34 -0.48
C LEU A 178 11.58 24.25 -1.02
N PRO A 179 12.60 24.45 -0.16
CA PRO A 179 13.99 24.41 -0.61
C PRO A 179 14.39 23.01 -1.07
N THR A 180 15.33 22.95 -2.02
CA THR A 180 16.00 21.72 -2.46
C THR A 180 16.83 21.15 -1.32
N ARG A 181 16.21 20.33 -0.47
CA ARG A 181 16.81 19.78 0.75
C ARG A 181 16.58 18.30 0.94
N ALA A 182 15.67 17.71 0.18
CA ALA A 182 15.49 16.28 0.21
C ALA A 182 16.52 15.63 -0.72
N LYS A 183 16.82 14.36 -0.45
CA LYS A 183 17.81 13.56 -1.14
C LYS A 183 17.17 12.28 -1.65
N ALA A 184 17.79 11.73 -2.68
CA ALA A 184 17.35 10.53 -3.38
C ALA A 184 18.55 9.65 -3.72
N ARG A 185 18.33 8.33 -3.70
CA ARG A 185 19.35 7.33 -4.00
C ARG A 185 18.72 6.11 -4.66
N SER A 186 19.50 5.38 -5.44
CA SER A 186 18.99 4.20 -6.16
C SER A 186 18.67 3.05 -5.20
N LEU A 187 17.80 2.16 -5.66
CA LEU A 187 17.35 0.97 -4.94
C LEU A 187 17.36 -0.22 -5.92
N SER A 188 17.94 -1.34 -5.50
CA SER A 188 18.06 -2.53 -6.35
C SER A 188 18.24 -3.79 -5.50
N MET A 189 18.10 -4.96 -6.14
CA MET A 189 18.55 -6.23 -5.56
C MET A 189 20.07 -6.32 -5.63
N ARG A 190 20.72 -6.72 -4.53
CA ARG A 190 22.15 -7.04 -4.48
C ARG A 190 22.36 -8.29 -3.66
N ASN A 191 23.49 -8.96 -3.81
CA ASN A 191 23.84 -10.03 -2.88
C ASN A 191 23.87 -9.48 -1.45
N CYS A 192 23.28 -10.22 -0.52
CA CYS A 192 23.40 -9.94 0.90
C CYS A 192 24.88 -10.01 1.29
N SER A 193 25.41 -8.96 1.89
CA SER A 193 26.84 -8.88 2.22
C SER A 193 27.08 -7.91 3.37
N ASP A 194 28.06 -8.23 4.20
CA ASP A 194 28.48 -7.37 5.30
C ASP A 194 29.17 -6.08 4.80
N ILE A 195 29.75 -6.11 3.60
CA ILE A 195 30.32 -4.91 2.95
C ILE A 195 29.23 -3.86 2.65
N SER A 196 27.99 -4.31 2.41
CA SER A 196 26.83 -3.45 2.12
C SER A 196 25.85 -3.36 3.28
N VAL A 197 26.20 -3.85 4.48
CA VAL A 197 25.26 -4.02 5.59
C VAL A 197 24.50 -2.75 5.91
N GLU A 198 25.17 -1.60 6.00
CA GLU A 198 24.54 -0.32 6.33
C GLU A 198 23.43 0.10 5.35
N ARG A 199 23.51 -0.38 4.11
CA ARG A 199 22.54 -0.12 3.03
C ARG A 199 21.52 -1.24 2.82
N GLN A 200 21.62 -2.30 3.61
CA GLN A 200 20.75 -3.48 3.57
C GLN A 200 19.92 -3.64 4.84
N LEU A 201 20.12 -2.81 5.86
CA LEU A 201 19.32 -2.80 7.08
C LEU A 201 18.10 -1.89 6.94
N TRP A 202 16.94 -2.45 7.24
CA TRP A 202 15.63 -1.83 7.12
C TRP A 202 14.84 -1.91 8.42
N THR A 203 13.94 -0.94 8.62
CA THR A 203 12.97 -0.96 9.70
C THR A 203 11.61 -0.50 9.19
N LEU A 204 10.54 -1.00 9.81
CA LEU A 204 9.20 -0.48 9.62
C LEU A 204 8.93 0.59 10.69
N ALA A 205 8.75 1.84 10.26
CA ALA A 205 8.62 2.98 11.16
C ALA A 205 7.28 3.70 10.96
N ASP A 206 6.59 3.98 12.06
CA ASP A 206 5.41 4.85 12.04
C ASP A 206 5.84 6.29 11.73
N PRO A 207 5.19 6.98 10.78
CA PRO A 207 5.53 8.36 10.48
C PRO A 207 5.17 9.29 11.64
N LEU A 208 6.02 10.29 11.83
CA LEU A 208 5.87 11.25 12.92
C LEU A 208 4.56 12.02 12.77
N LYS A 209 3.84 12.15 13.88
CA LYS A 209 2.61 12.96 13.98
C LYS A 209 2.97 14.45 14.10
N ILE A 210 3.52 15.01 13.04
CA ILE A 210 3.91 16.43 12.95
C ILE A 210 3.12 17.15 11.86
N THR A 211 2.81 18.43 12.08
CA THR A 211 2.01 19.26 11.15
C THR A 211 2.86 20.05 10.15
N LYS A 212 4.18 20.05 10.34
CA LYS A 212 5.16 20.71 9.46
C LYS A 212 6.20 19.70 9.02
N PRO A 213 6.67 19.75 7.76
CA PRO A 213 7.76 18.89 7.30
C PRO A 213 8.98 19.01 8.19
N LEU A 214 9.61 17.88 8.49
CA LEU A 214 10.93 17.87 9.09
C LEU A 214 11.96 18.34 8.04
N LEU A 215 12.34 19.61 8.14
CA LEU A 215 13.43 20.17 7.36
C LEU A 215 14.75 19.72 7.97
N PRO A 216 15.82 19.50 7.18
CA PRO A 216 17.10 19.23 7.78
C PRO A 216 17.52 20.46 8.58
N PRO A 217 18.37 20.28 9.61
CA PRO A 217 18.96 21.40 10.33
C PRO A 217 19.51 22.42 9.33
N LYS A 218 19.38 23.71 9.62
CA LYS A 218 20.13 24.73 8.88
C LYS A 218 21.62 24.51 9.21
N GLY A 219 22.29 23.64 8.47
CA GLY A 219 23.74 23.49 8.49
C GLY A 219 24.38 24.61 7.67
N ARG A 220 25.50 25.15 8.18
CA ARG A 220 26.35 26.12 7.46
C ARG A 220 26.86 25.53 6.15
#